data_AF-A0A1G5DZK2-F1
#
_entry.id   AF-A0A1G5DZK2-F1
#
_cell.length_a   1.000
_cell.length_b   1.000
_cell.length_c   1.000
_cell.angle_alpha   90.00
_cell.angle_beta   90.00
_cell.angle_gamma   90.00
#
_symmetry.space_group_name_H-M   'P 1'
#
loop_
_entity.id
_entity.type
_entity.pdbx_description
1 polymer ?
#
loop_
_entity_poly.entity_id
_entity_poly.type
_entity_poly.pdbx_seq_one_letter_code
_entity_poly.pdbx_strand_id
1 'polypeptide(L)'
;MGLIELLLLGIGLSMDAFAVSICKGIETKKAGFKQVMLCGVWFGFFQGLMPFIGYILSSKLEFIINKVAPRLAFILLAIIGVNMLREAFSSKEEETRSGFDVKSMFMLAVATSIDALAVGITFVAVPVTLLEVPAIINTIIGCSIIMATTFVFSSFGVKIGNAFGTRFKSGAEAAGGFVLIFIGLKILLEHLGVLEFMGNGDVVFGLLIPFVGTVLGSALVFISDREIKGAFKLIMIGMAGGIMLACSVWTLLYPAIIKGKVVTAALGFILGIGFQYLLDKAVPHTHVFTKAEEGPSNSLKYPFKVMLSEVIHHIPEGMAVGIMFAGAFNGAEDVSLAAAFALTIGIAVQNIPEGIFVSNPIRTGGEEKGKSFLMGVVSGVVEPLLGIAMMILVTTFPGIQMFVMALTAGAIAFLVLEENIPAMHTGEHSDKGTISFMLFFCLMMVITFSTIGS
;
A
#
# COMPACT_ATOMS: atom_id res chain seq x y z
N MET A 1 -30.86 -2.51 7.23
CA MET A 1 -29.91 -2.29 6.11
C MET A 1 -30.63 -2.56 4.81
N GLY A 2 -30.61 -1.61 3.88
CA GLY A 2 -31.16 -1.78 2.54
C GLY A 2 -30.17 -2.48 1.60
N LEU A 3 -30.53 -2.52 0.32
CA LEU A 3 -29.74 -3.20 -0.71
C LEU A 3 -28.39 -2.51 -0.97
N ILE A 4 -28.37 -1.18 -0.97
CA ILE A 4 -27.17 -0.40 -1.29
C ILE A 4 -26.12 -0.57 -0.19
N GLU A 5 -26.50 -0.46 1.08
CA GLU A 5 -25.57 -0.65 2.21
C GLU A 5 -25.04 -2.08 2.24
N LEU A 6 -25.89 -3.06 1.92
CA LEU A 6 -25.49 -4.47 1.86
C LEU A 6 -24.54 -4.75 0.69
N LEU A 7 -24.74 -4.13 -0.48
CA LEU A 7 -23.82 -4.27 -1.62
C LEU A 7 -22.47 -3.63 -1.32
N LEU A 8 -22.46 -2.43 -0.73
CA LEU A 8 -21.23 -1.75 -0.30
C LEU A 8 -20.48 -2.58 0.75
N LEU A 9 -21.20 -3.11 1.74
CA LEU A 9 -20.66 -4.03 2.75
C LEU A 9 -20.10 -5.30 2.10
N GLY A 10 -20.79 -5.89 1.13
CA GLY A 10 -20.33 -7.08 0.42
C GLY A 10 -19.08 -6.84 -0.42
N ILE A 11 -18.94 -5.64 -1.02
CA ILE A 11 -17.71 -5.23 -1.70
C ILE A 11 -16.59 -5.10 -0.66
N GLY A 12 -16.80 -4.35 0.43
CA GLY A 12 -15.81 -4.16 1.49
C GLY A 12 -15.29 -5.49 2.05
N LEU A 13 -16.20 -6.40 2.40
CA LEU A 13 -15.86 -7.74 2.91
C LEU A 13 -15.13 -8.61 1.87
N SER A 14 -15.29 -8.37 0.59
CA SER A 14 -14.63 -9.17 -0.45
C SER A 14 -13.17 -8.81 -0.68
N MET A 15 -12.67 -7.69 -0.13
CA MET A 15 -11.35 -7.15 -0.46
C MET A 15 -10.18 -8.03 -0.01
N ASP A 16 -10.25 -8.61 1.19
CA ASP A 16 -9.20 -9.51 1.69
C ASP A 16 -9.15 -10.80 0.86
N ALA A 17 -10.31 -11.39 0.59
CA ALA A 17 -10.45 -12.54 -0.30
C ALA A 17 -10.00 -12.25 -1.75
N PHE A 18 -10.23 -11.03 -2.24
CA PHE A 18 -9.79 -10.57 -3.55
C PHE A 18 -8.26 -10.50 -3.62
N ALA A 19 -7.62 -9.89 -2.62
CA ALA A 19 -6.17 -9.77 -2.53
C ALA A 19 -5.49 -11.15 -2.46
N VAL A 20 -6.02 -12.08 -1.64
CA VAL A 20 -5.53 -13.46 -1.59
C VAL A 20 -5.73 -14.18 -2.94
N SER A 21 -6.84 -13.92 -3.63
CA SER A 21 -7.11 -14.51 -4.94
C SER A 21 -6.14 -14.01 -6.03
N ILE A 22 -5.71 -12.74 -5.96
CA ILE A 22 -4.63 -12.22 -6.81
C ILE A 22 -3.34 -13.00 -6.54
N CYS A 23 -2.97 -13.18 -5.27
CA CYS A 23 -1.78 -13.96 -4.88
C CYS A 23 -1.84 -15.40 -5.41
N LYS A 24 -3.00 -16.06 -5.32
CA LYS A 24 -3.19 -17.41 -5.90
C LYS A 24 -3.12 -17.44 -7.42
N GLY A 25 -3.63 -16.40 -8.08
CA GLY A 25 -3.50 -16.24 -9.52
C GLY A 25 -2.04 -16.16 -9.96
N ILE A 26 -1.23 -15.42 -9.18
CA ILE A 26 0.21 -15.22 -9.41
C ILE A 26 0.99 -16.54 -9.33
N GLU A 27 0.74 -17.35 -8.30
CA GLU A 27 1.39 -18.66 -8.09
C GLU A 27 1.02 -19.69 -9.17
N THR A 28 -0.05 -19.44 -9.93
CA THR A 28 -0.56 -20.40 -10.92
C THR A 28 0.10 -20.18 -12.27
N LYS A 29 0.74 -21.22 -12.85
CA LYS A 29 1.32 -21.15 -14.21
C LYS A 29 0.30 -20.82 -15.31
N LYS A 30 -0.93 -21.31 -15.20
CA LYS A 30 -2.03 -21.01 -16.13
C LYS A 30 -3.35 -21.21 -15.39
N ALA A 31 -4.05 -20.13 -15.08
CA ALA A 31 -5.34 -20.20 -14.41
C ALA A 31 -6.40 -20.61 -15.43
N GLY A 32 -6.78 -21.88 -15.41
CA GLY A 32 -7.93 -22.37 -16.14
C GLY A 32 -9.24 -21.94 -15.47
N PHE A 33 -10.35 -22.20 -16.16
CA PHE A 33 -11.69 -21.97 -15.62
C PHE A 33 -11.88 -22.65 -14.25
N LYS A 34 -11.31 -23.85 -14.07
CA LYS A 34 -11.40 -24.61 -12.83
C LYS A 34 -10.79 -23.87 -11.63
N GLN A 35 -9.59 -23.29 -11.76
CA GLN A 35 -8.91 -22.58 -10.65
C GLN A 35 -9.64 -21.28 -10.28
N VAL A 36 -10.08 -20.53 -11.30
CA VAL A 36 -10.86 -19.30 -11.13
C VAL A 36 -12.14 -19.60 -10.35
N MET A 37 -12.89 -20.61 -10.79
CA MET A 37 -14.11 -21.04 -10.11
C MET A 37 -13.82 -21.59 -8.71
N LEU A 38 -12.72 -22.33 -8.51
CA LEU A 38 -12.38 -22.89 -7.21
C LEU A 38 -12.15 -21.78 -6.17
N CYS A 39 -11.36 -20.75 -6.49
CA CYS A 39 -11.18 -19.60 -5.61
C CYS A 39 -12.50 -18.87 -5.36
N GLY A 40 -13.26 -18.59 -6.42
CA GLY A 40 -14.58 -17.96 -6.28
C GLY A 40 -15.50 -18.73 -5.32
N VAL A 41 -15.59 -20.05 -5.47
CA VAL A 41 -16.43 -20.90 -4.61
C VAL A 41 -15.92 -20.90 -3.18
N TRP A 42 -14.63 -21.14 -2.93
CA TRP A 42 -14.10 -21.20 -1.57
C TRP A 42 -14.27 -19.87 -0.84
N PHE A 43 -13.79 -18.77 -1.42
CA PHE A 43 -13.88 -17.47 -0.76
C PHE A 43 -15.32 -16.97 -0.68
N GLY A 44 -16.10 -17.10 -1.75
CA GLY A 44 -17.51 -16.72 -1.74
C GLY A 44 -18.30 -17.49 -0.68
N PHE A 45 -18.13 -18.81 -0.61
CA PHE A 45 -18.82 -19.65 0.36
C PHE A 45 -18.49 -19.24 1.80
N PHE A 46 -17.21 -19.08 2.15
CA PHE A 46 -16.81 -18.72 3.51
C PHE A 46 -17.20 -17.27 3.85
N GLN A 47 -17.08 -16.31 2.93
CA GLN A 47 -17.47 -14.92 3.17
C GLN A 47 -18.99 -14.74 3.35
N GLY A 48 -19.80 -15.61 2.73
CA GLY A 48 -21.25 -15.65 2.98
C GLY A 48 -21.64 -16.47 4.22
N LEU A 49 -20.92 -17.56 4.49
CA LEU A 49 -21.21 -18.44 5.62
C LEU A 49 -20.87 -17.77 6.96
N MET A 50 -19.78 -17.03 7.05
CA MET A 50 -19.32 -16.43 8.31
C MET A 50 -20.31 -15.41 8.89
N PRO A 51 -20.87 -14.44 8.12
CA PRO A 51 -21.94 -13.58 8.62
C PRO A 51 -23.17 -14.35 9.09
N PHE A 52 -23.53 -15.44 8.41
CA PHE A 52 -24.65 -16.28 8.83
C PHE A 52 -24.37 -16.99 10.17
N ILE A 53 -23.18 -17.55 10.33
CA ILE A 53 -22.72 -18.14 11.59
C ILE A 53 -22.72 -17.08 12.69
N GLY A 54 -22.24 -15.86 12.41
CA GLY A 54 -22.19 -14.75 13.36
C GLY A 54 -23.58 -14.32 13.84
N TYR A 55 -24.53 -14.25 12.92
CA TYR A 55 -25.94 -13.96 13.22
C TYR A 55 -26.54 -15.00 14.18
N ILE A 56 -26.22 -16.28 14.00
CA ILE A 56 -26.69 -17.36 14.90
C ILE A 56 -25.94 -17.34 16.25
N LEU A 57 -24.63 -17.13 16.23
CA LEU A 57 -23.75 -17.19 17.41
C LEU A 57 -23.78 -15.94 18.29
N SER A 58 -24.40 -14.85 17.81
CA SER A 58 -24.53 -13.55 18.49
C SER A 58 -24.95 -13.67 19.96
N SER A 59 -25.74 -14.69 20.35
CA SER A 59 -26.19 -14.86 21.74
C SER A 59 -25.27 -15.68 22.65
N LYS A 60 -24.15 -16.27 22.16
CA LYS A 60 -23.33 -17.20 22.97
C LYS A 60 -21.81 -17.12 22.84
N LEU A 61 -21.22 -16.44 21.86
CA LEU A 61 -19.76 -16.60 21.59
C LEU A 61 -18.97 -15.34 21.22
N GLU A 62 -19.52 -14.15 21.47
CA GLU A 62 -18.90 -12.86 21.13
C GLU A 62 -17.46 -12.71 21.71
N PHE A 63 -17.21 -13.21 22.91
CA PHE A 63 -15.91 -13.07 23.58
C PHE A 63 -14.77 -13.91 22.98
N ILE A 64 -15.06 -15.13 22.50
CA ILE A 64 -14.02 -16.05 21.99
C ILE A 64 -13.61 -15.68 20.57
N ILE A 65 -14.61 -15.38 19.72
CA ILE A 65 -14.40 -15.01 18.32
C ILE A 65 -13.54 -13.74 18.23
N ASN A 66 -13.94 -12.69 18.97
CA ASN A 66 -13.26 -11.42 18.92
C ASN A 66 -11.80 -11.56 19.40
N LYS A 67 -11.52 -12.34 20.45
CA LYS A 67 -10.17 -12.41 21.06
C LYS A 67 -9.14 -13.29 20.32
N VAL A 68 -9.60 -14.36 19.66
CA VAL A 68 -8.70 -15.41 19.14
C VAL A 68 -8.53 -15.31 17.62
N ALA A 69 -9.60 -15.02 16.90
CA ALA A 69 -9.63 -15.16 15.45
C ALA A 69 -8.67 -14.19 14.72
N PRO A 70 -8.55 -12.91 15.12
CA PRO A 70 -7.63 -11.97 14.45
C PRO A 70 -6.14 -12.34 14.62
N ARG A 71 -5.77 -12.90 15.77
CA ARG A 71 -4.39 -13.39 16.02
C ARG A 71 -4.06 -14.60 15.16
N LEU A 72 -5.02 -15.50 14.97
CA LEU A 72 -4.85 -16.65 14.09
C LEU A 72 -4.75 -16.24 12.62
N ALA A 73 -5.58 -15.29 12.18
CA ALA A 73 -5.52 -14.74 10.82
C ALA A 73 -4.15 -14.10 10.55
N PHE A 74 -3.64 -13.25 11.46
CA PHE A 74 -2.29 -12.68 11.36
C PHE A 74 -1.21 -13.76 11.26
N ILE A 75 -1.18 -14.73 12.17
CA ILE A 75 -0.15 -15.77 12.18
C ILE A 75 -0.18 -16.56 10.87
N LEU A 76 -1.37 -16.95 10.39
CA LEU A 76 -1.48 -17.73 9.17
C LEU A 76 -1.07 -16.93 7.93
N LEU A 77 -1.56 -15.69 7.78
CA LEU A 77 -1.22 -14.83 6.64
C LEU A 77 0.25 -14.44 6.65
N ALA A 78 0.84 -14.19 7.82
CA ALA A 78 2.27 -13.93 7.96
C ALA A 78 3.10 -15.16 7.57
N ILE A 79 2.72 -16.37 7.99
CA ILE A 79 3.43 -17.60 7.60
C ILE A 79 3.38 -17.81 6.08
N ILE A 80 2.19 -17.66 5.48
CA ILE A 80 2.03 -17.84 4.02
C ILE A 80 2.80 -16.76 3.28
N GLY A 81 2.67 -15.49 3.68
CA GLY A 81 3.38 -14.39 3.04
C GLY A 81 4.90 -14.48 3.18
N VAL A 82 5.41 -14.90 4.35
CA VAL A 82 6.86 -15.15 4.54
C VAL A 82 7.33 -16.32 3.69
N ASN A 83 6.54 -17.39 3.54
CA ASN A 83 6.89 -18.48 2.64
C ASN A 83 6.93 -18.02 1.17
N MET A 84 5.98 -17.21 0.72
CA MET A 84 6.00 -16.60 -0.62
C MET A 84 7.22 -15.70 -0.84
N LEU A 85 7.58 -14.88 0.15
CA LEU A 85 8.81 -14.09 0.11
C LEU A 85 10.03 -14.99 0.00
N ARG A 86 10.13 -16.03 0.85
CA ARG A 86 11.25 -16.97 0.84
C ARG A 86 11.38 -17.69 -0.51
N GLU A 87 10.27 -18.06 -1.13
CA GLU A 87 10.23 -18.66 -2.48
C GLU A 87 10.71 -17.66 -3.54
N ALA A 88 10.27 -16.40 -3.48
CA ALA A 88 10.72 -15.35 -4.39
C ALA A 88 12.23 -15.07 -4.29
N PHE A 89 12.84 -15.22 -3.10
CA PHE A 89 14.28 -15.04 -2.88
C PHE A 89 15.11 -16.32 -3.15
N SER A 90 14.48 -17.48 -3.37
CA SER A 90 15.17 -18.74 -3.64
C SER A 90 15.29 -18.97 -5.15
N SER A 91 16.51 -18.89 -5.69
CA SER A 91 16.83 -19.05 -7.12
C SER A 91 16.60 -20.46 -7.68
N LYS A 92 15.97 -21.36 -6.93
CA LYS A 92 15.67 -22.72 -7.39
C LYS A 92 14.28 -22.73 -8.02
N GLU A 93 14.22 -23.04 -9.31
CA GLU A 93 13.00 -23.48 -9.99
C GLU A 93 12.52 -24.81 -9.38
N GLU A 94 11.96 -24.79 -8.17
CA GLU A 94 11.27 -25.95 -7.63
C GLU A 94 9.89 -26.08 -8.30
N GLU A 95 9.56 -27.32 -8.67
CA GLU A 95 8.32 -27.68 -9.34
C GLU A 95 7.10 -27.27 -8.50
N THR A 96 6.29 -26.42 -9.12
CA THR A 96 5.05 -25.84 -8.61
C THR A 96 4.09 -26.91 -8.05
N ARG A 97 3.86 -26.92 -6.73
CA ARG A 97 2.62 -27.44 -6.17
C ARG A 97 1.62 -26.29 -6.13
N SER A 98 0.71 -26.24 -7.10
CA SER A 98 -0.40 -25.28 -7.07
C SER A 98 -1.19 -25.46 -5.77
N GLY A 99 -1.04 -24.52 -4.83
CA GLY A 99 -1.65 -24.51 -3.49
C GLY A 99 -3.17 -24.27 -3.52
N PHE A 100 -3.86 -24.97 -4.41
CA PHE A 100 -5.31 -25.10 -4.51
C PHE A 100 -5.80 -26.41 -3.87
N ASP A 101 -4.93 -27.09 -3.12
CA ASP A 101 -5.34 -28.23 -2.33
C ASP A 101 -6.38 -27.79 -1.27
N VAL A 102 -7.25 -28.72 -0.90
CA VAL A 102 -8.37 -28.45 0.02
C VAL A 102 -7.89 -27.85 1.33
N LYS A 103 -6.74 -28.27 1.85
CA LYS A 103 -6.20 -27.78 3.13
C LYS A 103 -5.77 -26.32 3.01
N SER A 104 -5.02 -25.97 1.97
CA SER A 104 -4.61 -24.57 1.72
C SER A 104 -5.81 -23.66 1.47
N MET A 105 -6.75 -24.07 0.62
CA MET A 105 -7.94 -23.28 0.29
C MET A 105 -8.85 -23.08 1.50
N PHE A 106 -9.05 -24.12 2.31
CA PHE A 106 -9.81 -24.02 3.55
C PHE A 106 -9.16 -23.06 4.55
N MET A 107 -7.84 -23.19 4.78
CA MET A 107 -7.12 -22.31 5.71
C MET A 107 -7.19 -20.84 5.29
N LEU A 108 -6.98 -20.56 4.00
CA LEU A 108 -7.05 -19.19 3.47
C LEU A 108 -8.47 -18.62 3.53
N ALA A 109 -9.47 -19.38 3.07
CA ALA A 109 -10.85 -18.93 3.05
C ALA A 109 -11.39 -18.68 4.47
N VAL A 110 -11.03 -19.53 5.44
CA VAL A 110 -11.36 -19.25 6.85
C VAL A 110 -10.67 -17.97 7.32
N ALA A 111 -9.37 -17.82 7.08
CA ALA A 111 -8.62 -16.68 7.59
C ALA A 111 -9.08 -15.33 7.04
N THR A 112 -9.46 -15.26 5.77
CA THR A 112 -9.96 -14.03 5.13
C THR A 112 -11.43 -13.73 5.42
N SER A 113 -12.17 -14.66 6.02
CA SER A 113 -13.61 -14.51 6.30
C SER A 113 -13.93 -14.37 7.79
N ILE A 114 -12.91 -14.36 8.66
CA ILE A 114 -13.06 -14.23 10.11
C ILE A 114 -13.68 -12.89 10.49
N ASP A 115 -13.36 -11.82 9.76
CA ASP A 115 -13.92 -10.48 9.93
C ASP A 115 -15.43 -10.44 9.60
N ALA A 116 -15.85 -11.16 8.55
CA ALA A 116 -17.24 -11.26 8.13
C ALA A 116 -18.13 -11.92 9.20
N LEU A 117 -17.54 -12.68 10.13
CA LEU A 117 -18.25 -13.24 11.28
C LEU A 117 -18.81 -12.12 12.19
N ALA A 118 -18.07 -11.03 12.39
CA ALA A 118 -18.51 -9.89 13.19
C ALA A 118 -19.68 -9.15 12.53
N VAL A 119 -19.70 -9.09 11.20
CA VAL A 119 -20.83 -8.52 10.43
C VAL A 119 -22.14 -9.27 10.68
N GLY A 120 -22.06 -10.57 10.95
CA GLY A 120 -23.22 -11.36 11.38
C GLY A 120 -23.88 -10.85 12.66
N ILE A 121 -23.09 -10.34 13.61
CA ILE A 121 -23.58 -9.70 14.84
C ILE A 121 -24.27 -8.38 14.48
N THR A 122 -23.70 -7.62 13.55
CA THR A 122 -24.31 -6.38 13.03
C THR A 122 -25.66 -6.63 12.38
N PHE A 123 -25.89 -7.76 11.71
CA PHE A 123 -27.21 -8.11 11.18
C PHE A 123 -28.28 -8.35 12.26
N VAL A 124 -27.89 -8.61 13.51
CA VAL A 124 -28.84 -8.65 14.65
C VAL A 124 -29.17 -7.23 15.12
N ALA A 125 -28.15 -6.36 15.22
CA ALA A 125 -28.30 -4.98 15.67
C ALA A 125 -29.00 -4.07 14.64
N VAL A 126 -28.69 -4.27 13.35
CA VAL A 126 -29.24 -3.55 12.20
C VAL A 126 -29.77 -4.57 11.18
N PRO A 127 -31.02 -5.06 11.36
CA PRO A 127 -31.58 -6.11 10.51
C PRO A 127 -31.56 -5.76 9.02
N VAL A 128 -31.29 -6.76 8.18
CA VAL A 128 -31.42 -6.64 6.73
C VAL A 128 -32.90 -6.56 6.38
N THR A 129 -33.29 -5.55 5.59
CA THR A 129 -34.69 -5.24 5.27
C THR A 129 -34.85 -5.12 3.76
N LEU A 130 -34.66 -6.23 3.04
CA LEU A 130 -34.77 -6.27 1.57
C LEU A 130 -36.20 -6.55 1.12
N LEU A 131 -36.84 -7.52 1.75
CA LEU A 131 -38.21 -7.95 1.45
C LEU A 131 -39.04 -7.99 2.74
N GLU A 132 -40.37 -7.93 2.61
CA GLU A 132 -41.34 -8.11 3.71
C GLU A 132 -41.43 -9.59 4.12
N VAL A 133 -40.31 -10.15 4.56
CA VAL A 133 -40.14 -11.55 4.97
C VAL A 133 -39.47 -11.61 6.35
N PRO A 134 -39.59 -12.74 7.07
CA PRO A 134 -38.89 -12.95 8.35
C PRO A 134 -37.40 -12.57 8.31
N ALA A 135 -36.89 -12.00 9.40
CA ALA A 135 -35.52 -11.49 9.50
C ALA A 135 -34.46 -12.54 9.10
N ILE A 136 -34.65 -13.81 9.48
CA ILE A 136 -33.75 -14.90 9.10
C ILE A 136 -33.64 -15.08 7.58
N ILE A 137 -34.75 -14.92 6.84
CA ILE A 137 -34.77 -15.03 5.38
C ILE A 137 -34.04 -13.83 4.77
N ASN A 138 -34.29 -12.62 5.26
CA ASN A 138 -33.55 -11.44 4.83
C ASN A 138 -32.04 -11.57 5.09
N THR A 139 -31.64 -12.13 6.23
CA THR A 139 -30.22 -12.40 6.53
C THR A 139 -29.61 -13.42 5.57
N ILE A 140 -30.32 -14.51 5.24
CA ILE A 140 -29.85 -15.50 4.26
C ILE A 140 -29.66 -14.87 2.87
N ILE A 141 -30.60 -14.02 2.45
CA ILE A 141 -30.48 -13.27 1.20
C ILE A 141 -29.26 -12.34 1.27
N GLY A 142 -29.06 -11.67 2.40
CA GLY A 142 -27.89 -10.81 2.65
C GLY A 142 -26.56 -11.55 2.50
N CYS A 143 -26.44 -12.70 3.17
CA CYS A 143 -25.27 -13.58 3.08
C CYS A 143 -25.05 -14.11 1.66
N SER A 144 -26.13 -14.38 0.92
CA SER A 144 -26.06 -14.84 -0.47
C SER A 144 -25.53 -13.76 -1.41
N ILE A 145 -25.88 -12.49 -1.16
CA ILE A 145 -25.33 -11.35 -1.91
C ILE A 145 -23.83 -11.20 -1.63
N ILE A 146 -23.40 -11.26 -0.37
CA ILE A 146 -21.97 -11.19 -0.01
C ILE A 146 -21.18 -12.35 -0.65
N MET A 147 -21.75 -13.57 -0.64
CA MET A 147 -21.19 -14.74 -1.31
C MET A 147 -21.01 -14.49 -2.81
N ALA A 148 -22.04 -13.98 -3.49
CA ALA A 148 -21.99 -13.71 -4.92
C ALA A 148 -20.98 -12.61 -5.28
N THR A 149 -20.96 -11.51 -4.51
CA THR A 149 -19.99 -10.42 -4.70
C THR A 149 -18.57 -10.95 -4.54
N THR A 150 -18.29 -11.66 -3.45
CA THR A 150 -16.95 -12.20 -3.18
C THR A 150 -16.54 -13.23 -4.23
N PHE A 151 -17.46 -14.09 -4.67
CA PHE A 151 -17.20 -15.03 -5.77
C PHE A 151 -16.71 -14.31 -7.03
N VAL A 152 -17.37 -13.20 -7.42
CA VAL A 152 -17.03 -12.42 -8.61
C VAL A 152 -15.66 -11.76 -8.43
N PHE A 153 -15.44 -11.08 -7.32
CA PHE A 153 -14.15 -10.42 -7.03
C PHE A 153 -13.02 -11.44 -7.00
N SER A 154 -13.11 -12.51 -6.20
CA SER A 154 -12.09 -13.55 -6.13
C SER A 154 -11.81 -14.19 -7.49
N SER A 155 -12.84 -14.47 -8.30
CA SER A 155 -12.67 -14.99 -9.66
C SER A 155 -11.89 -14.02 -10.55
N PHE A 156 -12.19 -12.72 -10.45
CA PHE A 156 -11.47 -11.68 -11.18
C PHE A 156 -10.02 -11.53 -10.68
N GLY A 157 -9.83 -11.62 -9.36
CA GLY A 157 -8.52 -11.56 -8.70
C GLY A 157 -7.58 -12.64 -9.22
N VAL A 158 -8.05 -13.88 -9.36
CA VAL A 158 -7.24 -14.97 -9.94
C VAL A 158 -6.83 -14.67 -11.38
N LYS A 159 -7.72 -14.11 -12.21
CA LYS A 159 -7.40 -13.76 -13.60
C LYS A 159 -6.38 -12.63 -13.68
N ILE A 160 -6.56 -11.58 -12.89
CA ILE A 160 -5.59 -10.49 -12.76
C ILE A 160 -4.24 -11.08 -12.34
N GLY A 161 -4.22 -11.81 -11.22
CA GLY A 161 -3.02 -12.41 -10.67
C GLY A 161 -2.32 -13.33 -11.67
N ASN A 162 -3.06 -14.13 -12.44
CA ASN A 162 -2.46 -15.02 -13.44
C ASN A 162 -1.87 -14.29 -14.64
N ALA A 163 -2.49 -13.18 -15.07
CA ALA A 163 -1.93 -12.33 -16.12
C ALA A 163 -0.57 -11.75 -15.69
N PHE A 164 -0.42 -11.41 -14.41
CA PHE A 164 0.87 -10.99 -13.83
C PHE A 164 1.81 -12.18 -13.55
N GLY A 165 1.33 -13.31 -13.04
CA GLY A 165 2.17 -14.47 -12.67
C GLY A 165 2.84 -15.16 -13.85
N THR A 166 2.13 -15.32 -14.97
CA THR A 166 2.65 -16.01 -16.18
C THR A 166 3.83 -15.30 -16.86
N ARG A 167 4.00 -14.00 -16.60
CA ARG A 167 5.06 -13.17 -17.20
C ARG A 167 6.08 -12.65 -16.16
N PHE A 168 5.79 -12.80 -14.85
CA PHE A 168 6.50 -12.11 -13.75
C PHE A 168 6.68 -12.96 -12.45
N LYS A 169 6.81 -14.29 -12.55
CA LYS A 169 6.72 -15.25 -11.43
C LYS A 169 7.34 -14.80 -10.08
N SER A 170 8.67 -14.66 -9.99
CA SER A 170 9.35 -14.37 -8.71
C SER A 170 9.06 -12.98 -8.14
N GLY A 171 8.85 -12.00 -9.01
CA GLY A 171 8.46 -10.67 -8.58
C GLY A 171 7.06 -10.65 -8.00
N ALA A 172 6.12 -11.21 -8.73
CA ALA A 172 4.74 -11.27 -8.31
C ALA A 172 4.55 -12.10 -7.02
N GLU A 173 5.33 -13.18 -6.82
CA GLU A 173 5.35 -13.97 -5.57
C GLU A 173 5.75 -13.10 -4.37
N ALA A 174 6.76 -12.24 -4.52
CA ALA A 174 7.16 -11.35 -3.44
C ALA A 174 6.12 -10.26 -3.14
N ALA A 175 5.56 -9.64 -4.18
CA ALA A 175 4.51 -8.64 -4.01
C ALA A 175 3.29 -9.25 -3.30
N GLY A 176 2.88 -10.46 -3.69
CA GLY A 176 1.83 -11.20 -3.00
C GLY A 176 2.18 -11.50 -1.54
N GLY A 177 3.41 -11.96 -1.27
CA GLY A 177 3.88 -12.22 0.08
C GLY A 177 3.81 -11.00 1.00
N PHE A 178 4.24 -9.83 0.51
CA PHE A 178 4.13 -8.57 1.25
C PHE A 178 2.67 -8.17 1.52
N VAL A 179 1.81 -8.26 0.50
CA VAL A 179 0.37 -7.96 0.65
C VAL A 179 -0.26 -8.86 1.72
N LEU A 180 0.05 -10.16 1.76
CA LEU A 180 -0.49 -11.07 2.78
C LEU A 180 -0.01 -10.73 4.19
N ILE A 181 1.28 -10.45 4.37
CA ILE A 181 1.82 -10.04 5.68
C ILE A 181 1.15 -8.74 6.13
N PHE A 182 0.96 -7.79 5.21
CA PHE A 182 0.31 -6.51 5.49
C PHE A 182 -1.15 -6.68 5.89
N ILE A 183 -1.94 -7.48 5.15
CA ILE A 183 -3.34 -7.79 5.51
C ILE A 183 -3.39 -8.47 6.88
N GLY A 184 -2.50 -9.43 7.15
CA GLY A 184 -2.43 -10.05 8.47
C GLY A 184 -2.15 -9.03 9.57
N LEU A 185 -1.20 -8.11 9.35
CA LEU A 185 -0.83 -7.08 10.30
C LEU A 185 -2.01 -6.10 10.54
N LYS A 186 -2.70 -5.69 9.47
CA LYS A 186 -3.93 -4.88 9.54
C LYS A 186 -4.95 -5.54 10.47
N ILE A 187 -5.30 -6.81 10.21
CA ILE A 187 -6.30 -7.55 11.00
C ILE A 187 -5.91 -7.60 12.49
N LEU A 188 -4.62 -7.80 12.80
CA LEU A 188 -4.13 -7.81 14.17
C LEU A 188 -4.28 -6.43 14.84
N LEU A 189 -3.86 -5.37 14.14
CA LEU A 189 -3.92 -4.00 14.67
C LEU A 189 -5.36 -3.52 14.85
N GLU A 190 -6.26 -3.88 13.94
CA GLU A 190 -7.72 -3.64 14.03
C GLU A 190 -8.25 -4.24 15.32
N HIS A 191 -7.91 -5.51 15.57
CA HIS A 191 -8.35 -6.21 16.77
C HIS A 191 -7.75 -5.68 18.08
N LEU A 192 -6.50 -5.22 18.06
CA LEU A 192 -5.86 -4.66 19.25
C LEU A 192 -6.44 -3.29 19.65
N GLY A 193 -7.46 -2.78 18.92
CA GLY A 193 -8.03 -1.47 19.13
C GLY A 193 -7.10 -0.34 18.67
N VAL A 194 -5.99 -0.68 18.02
CA VAL A 194 -5.02 0.30 17.49
C VAL A 194 -5.63 1.02 16.28
N LEU A 195 -6.39 0.30 15.44
CA LEU A 195 -7.11 0.88 14.30
C LEU A 195 -8.57 1.25 14.63
N GLU A 196 -9.08 1.00 15.85
CA GLU A 196 -10.41 1.53 16.27
C GLU A 196 -10.40 3.06 16.33
N PHE A 197 -9.22 3.66 16.53
CA PHE A 197 -8.98 5.09 16.38
C PHE A 197 -9.07 5.58 14.91
N MET A 198 -9.15 4.67 13.93
CA MET A 198 -8.94 4.95 12.51
C MET A 198 -10.17 4.87 11.60
N GLY A 199 -11.40 4.78 12.11
CA GLY A 199 -12.63 4.96 11.33
C GLY A 199 -12.69 4.22 9.97
N ASN A 200 -13.19 2.98 9.98
CA ASN A 200 -13.39 2.08 8.83
C ASN A 200 -12.09 1.58 8.15
N GLY A 201 -12.05 0.29 7.79
CA GLY A 201 -10.88 -0.40 7.19
C GLY A 201 -10.41 0.14 5.83
N ASP A 202 -11.05 1.16 5.28
CA ASP A 202 -10.75 1.80 3.98
C ASP A 202 -9.45 2.63 4.01
N VAL A 203 -9.05 3.11 5.18
CA VAL A 203 -7.87 3.97 5.38
C VAL A 203 -6.57 3.21 5.18
N VAL A 204 -6.57 1.95 5.58
CA VAL A 204 -5.41 1.06 5.47
C VAL A 204 -5.13 0.73 4.00
N PHE A 205 -6.16 0.72 3.14
CA PHE A 205 -5.97 0.69 1.68
C PHE A 205 -5.34 1.98 1.16
N GLY A 206 -5.70 3.14 1.72
CA GLY A 206 -5.04 4.41 1.45
C GLY A 206 -3.52 4.34 1.64
N LEU A 207 -3.06 3.70 2.72
CA LEU A 207 -1.63 3.53 3.02
C LEU A 207 -0.88 2.66 2.00
N LEU A 208 -1.58 1.83 1.22
CA LEU A 208 -0.98 0.99 0.18
C LEU A 208 -0.92 1.66 -1.20
N ILE A 209 -1.66 2.75 -1.41
CA ILE A 209 -1.73 3.40 -2.73
C ILE A 209 -0.33 3.83 -3.22
N PRO A 210 0.53 4.47 -2.41
CA PRO A 210 1.91 4.80 -2.78
C PRO A 210 2.71 3.57 -3.21
N PHE A 211 2.64 2.51 -2.40
CA PHE A 211 3.35 1.25 -2.62
C PHE A 211 2.95 0.57 -3.94
N VAL A 212 1.66 0.66 -4.30
CA VAL A 212 1.18 0.18 -5.60
C VAL A 212 1.88 0.91 -6.75
N GLY A 213 2.13 2.22 -6.62
CA GLY A 213 2.95 2.99 -7.55
C GLY A 213 4.33 2.38 -7.74
N THR A 214 5.06 2.13 -6.65
CA THR A 214 6.39 1.51 -6.64
C THR A 214 6.39 0.13 -7.30
N VAL A 215 5.38 -0.70 -7.00
CA VAL A 215 5.20 -2.04 -7.59
C VAL A 215 4.96 -1.95 -9.10
N LEU A 216 4.07 -1.05 -9.54
CA LEU A 216 3.75 -0.85 -10.96
C LEU A 216 4.96 -0.35 -11.74
N GLY A 217 5.70 0.61 -11.16
CA GLY A 217 6.97 1.08 -11.70
C GLY A 217 7.98 -0.04 -11.87
N SER A 218 8.21 -0.79 -10.80
CA SER A 218 9.14 -1.93 -10.78
C SER A 218 8.78 -2.99 -11.81
N ALA A 219 7.50 -3.23 -12.08
CA ALA A 219 7.02 -4.20 -13.07
C ALA A 219 7.49 -3.90 -14.50
N LEU A 220 7.90 -2.66 -14.80
CA LEU A 220 8.28 -2.28 -16.16
C LEU A 220 9.50 -3.07 -16.69
N VAL A 221 10.36 -3.61 -15.82
CA VAL A 221 11.53 -4.44 -16.21
C VAL A 221 11.18 -5.72 -16.95
N PHE A 222 9.95 -6.21 -16.83
CA PHE A 222 9.52 -7.40 -17.58
C PHE A 222 8.94 -7.05 -18.95
N ILE A 223 8.60 -5.78 -19.18
CA ILE A 223 8.15 -5.27 -20.48
C ILE A 223 9.35 -4.82 -21.31
N SER A 224 10.31 -4.15 -20.68
CA SER A 224 11.49 -3.60 -21.34
C SER A 224 12.78 -3.94 -20.59
N ASP A 225 13.75 -4.48 -21.32
CA ASP A 225 15.12 -4.73 -20.87
C ASP A 225 16.08 -3.57 -21.21
N ARG A 226 15.56 -2.50 -21.84
CA ARG A 226 16.37 -1.39 -22.33
C ARG A 226 16.49 -0.30 -21.27
N GLU A 227 17.62 0.40 -21.30
CA GLU A 227 17.77 1.66 -20.56
C GLU A 227 16.71 2.67 -21.01
N ILE A 228 16.25 3.46 -20.04
CA ILE A 228 15.30 4.53 -20.29
C ILE A 228 15.97 5.62 -21.13
N LYS A 229 15.29 6.06 -22.18
CA LYS A 229 15.76 7.19 -23.00
C LYS A 229 15.95 8.43 -22.13
N GLY A 230 17.08 9.13 -22.31
CA GLY A 230 17.44 10.30 -21.50
C GLY A 230 16.32 11.35 -21.38
N ALA A 231 15.64 11.68 -22.49
CA ALA A 231 14.53 12.64 -22.47
C ALA A 231 13.34 12.19 -21.58
N PHE A 232 13.02 10.89 -21.57
CA PHE A 232 11.91 10.36 -20.76
C PHE A 232 12.32 10.27 -19.28
N LYS A 233 13.57 9.86 -19.01
CA LYS A 233 14.17 9.91 -17.68
C LYS A 233 14.08 11.32 -17.07
N LEU A 234 14.46 12.37 -17.82
CA LEU A 234 14.38 13.75 -17.34
C LEU A 234 12.94 14.17 -17.01
N ILE A 235 11.96 13.79 -17.85
CA ILE A 235 10.54 14.08 -17.59
C ILE A 235 10.06 13.41 -16.31
N MET A 236 10.43 12.14 -16.10
CA MET A 236 10.07 11.36 -14.91
C MET A 236 10.69 11.94 -13.63
N ILE A 237 11.97 12.31 -13.65
CA ILE A 237 12.65 12.95 -12.51
C ILE A 237 12.00 14.30 -12.19
N GLY A 238 11.71 15.10 -13.22
CA GLY A 238 11.04 16.39 -13.05
C GLY A 238 9.63 16.23 -12.48
N MET A 239 8.86 15.26 -12.99
CA MET A 239 7.54 14.94 -12.45
C MET A 239 7.62 14.59 -10.96
N ALA A 240 8.52 13.69 -10.58
CA ALA A 240 8.72 13.29 -9.19
C ALA A 240 9.09 14.46 -8.29
N GLY A 241 10.12 15.23 -8.67
CA GLY A 241 10.56 16.39 -7.89
C GLY A 241 9.49 17.47 -7.76
N GLY A 242 8.73 17.73 -8.84
CA GLY A 242 7.66 18.72 -8.84
C GLY A 242 6.50 18.33 -7.93
N ILE A 243 6.06 17.07 -8.00
CA ILE A 243 5.03 16.53 -7.10
C ILE A 243 5.51 16.62 -5.65
N MET A 244 6.71 16.13 -5.36
CA MET A 244 7.22 16.03 -4.00
C MET A 244 7.47 17.40 -3.35
N LEU A 245 8.01 18.36 -4.09
CA LEU A 245 8.17 19.73 -3.56
C LEU A 245 6.80 20.38 -3.30
N ALA A 246 5.82 20.18 -4.18
CA ALA A 246 4.47 20.70 -3.97
C ALA A 246 3.80 20.08 -2.73
N CYS A 247 3.97 18.78 -2.51
CA CYS A 247 3.47 18.08 -1.32
C CYS A 247 4.12 18.63 -0.04
N SER A 248 5.45 18.79 -0.06
CA SER A 248 6.20 19.38 1.05
C SER A 248 5.69 20.79 1.40
N VAL A 249 5.59 21.68 0.42
CA VAL A 249 5.24 23.09 0.67
C VAL A 249 3.75 23.26 0.96
N TRP A 250 2.87 22.77 0.07
CA TRP A 250 1.43 23.10 0.13
C TRP A 250 0.63 22.18 1.02
N THR A 251 1.01 20.90 1.12
CA THR A 251 0.22 19.93 1.87
C THR A 251 0.73 19.75 3.30
N LEU A 252 2.05 19.81 3.52
CA LEU A 252 2.64 19.51 4.82
C LEU A 252 3.07 20.76 5.60
N LEU A 253 3.81 21.68 4.97
CA LEU A 253 4.33 22.87 5.65
C LEU A 253 3.27 23.96 5.82
N TYR A 254 2.51 24.25 4.75
CA TYR A 254 1.54 25.35 4.71
C TYR A 254 0.46 25.30 5.81
N PRO A 255 -0.14 24.14 6.16
CA PRO A 255 -1.14 24.06 7.25
C PRO A 255 -0.65 24.62 8.58
N ALA A 256 0.62 24.37 8.94
CA ALA A 256 1.20 24.89 10.17
C ALA A 256 1.36 26.42 10.14
N ILE A 257 1.69 26.99 8.98
CA ILE A 257 1.88 28.43 8.78
C ILE A 257 0.54 29.16 8.92
N ILE A 258 -0.51 28.71 8.24
CA ILE A 258 -1.81 29.38 8.27
C ILE A 258 -2.51 29.32 9.63
N LYS A 259 -2.15 28.33 10.47
CA LYS A 259 -2.61 28.21 11.85
C LYS A 259 -1.78 29.07 12.83
N GLY A 260 -0.92 29.95 12.32
CA GLY A 260 -0.08 30.84 13.12
C GLY A 260 1.10 30.15 13.83
N LYS A 261 1.34 28.85 13.55
CA LYS A 261 2.42 28.06 14.18
C LYS A 261 3.74 28.16 13.41
N VAL A 262 4.11 29.35 12.97
CA VAL A 262 5.28 29.59 12.09
C VAL A 262 6.59 29.09 12.72
N VAL A 263 6.78 29.32 14.02
CA VAL A 263 7.99 28.84 14.73
C VAL A 263 8.02 27.31 14.79
N THR A 264 6.88 26.67 15.05
CA THR A 264 6.75 25.20 15.02
C THR A 264 7.04 24.66 13.63
N ALA A 265 6.53 25.33 12.59
CA ALA A 265 6.76 24.98 11.19
C ALA A 265 8.25 25.07 10.85
N ALA A 266 8.92 26.18 11.18
CA ALA A 266 10.34 26.39 10.90
C ALA A 266 11.23 25.38 11.65
N LEU A 267 10.96 25.15 12.94
CA LEU A 267 11.72 24.19 13.75
C LEU A 267 11.52 22.76 13.24
N GLY A 268 10.26 22.37 12.96
CA GLY A 268 9.96 21.07 12.37
C GLY A 268 10.71 20.90 11.06
N PHE A 269 10.57 21.86 10.13
CA PHE A 269 11.21 21.81 8.81
C PHE A 269 12.74 21.67 8.88
N ILE A 270 13.42 22.45 9.72
CA ILE A 270 14.88 22.34 9.90
C ILE A 270 15.26 20.97 10.50
N LEU A 271 14.50 20.48 11.48
CA LEU A 271 14.74 19.15 12.04
C LEU A 271 14.48 18.05 11.03
N GLY A 272 13.54 18.25 10.11
CA GLY A 272 13.27 17.39 8.96
C GLY A 272 14.45 17.30 8.00
N ILE A 273 15.02 18.44 7.64
CA ILE A 273 16.25 18.53 6.84
C ILE A 273 17.38 17.76 7.55
N GLY A 274 17.59 18.03 8.84
CA GLY A 274 18.61 17.34 9.62
C GLY A 274 18.37 15.83 9.73
N PHE A 275 17.12 15.41 9.91
CA PHE A 275 16.71 14.01 9.92
C PHE A 275 17.08 13.31 8.62
N GLN A 276 16.70 13.90 7.48
CA GLN A 276 16.99 13.32 6.17
C GLN A 276 18.49 13.27 5.89
N TYR A 277 19.20 14.37 6.15
CA TYR A 277 20.65 14.42 6.02
C TYR A 277 21.36 13.32 6.84
N LEU A 278 20.88 13.05 8.07
CA LEU A 278 21.42 11.98 8.90
C LEU A 278 21.12 10.59 8.34
N LEU A 279 19.94 10.38 7.74
CA LEU A 279 19.62 9.11 7.07
C LEU A 279 20.60 8.85 5.91
N ASP A 280 20.85 9.85 5.06
CA ASP A 280 21.78 9.74 3.93
C ASP A 280 23.21 9.40 4.39
N LYS A 281 23.65 9.95 5.54
CA LYS A 281 24.97 9.62 6.10
C LYS A 281 25.01 8.29 6.84
N ALA A 282 23.89 7.79 7.33
CA ALA A 282 23.82 6.55 8.10
C ALA A 282 23.68 5.32 7.20
N VAL A 283 22.97 5.45 6.07
CA VAL A 283 22.65 4.32 5.20
C VAL A 283 23.58 4.32 3.99
N PRO A 284 24.29 3.22 3.72
CA PRO A 284 25.19 3.14 2.58
C PRO A 284 24.42 2.90 1.28
N HIS A 285 24.41 3.89 0.40
CA HIS A 285 23.60 3.87 -0.82
C HIS A 285 24.35 4.42 -2.03
N THR A 286 23.75 4.23 -3.22
CA THR A 286 24.30 4.71 -4.48
C THR A 286 23.24 5.48 -5.23
N HIS A 287 23.53 6.77 -5.47
CA HIS A 287 22.71 7.65 -6.28
C HIS A 287 22.65 7.12 -7.72
N VAL A 288 21.46 6.75 -8.18
CA VAL A 288 21.27 6.03 -9.45
C VAL A 288 21.83 6.80 -10.64
N PHE A 289 21.70 8.13 -10.62
CA PHE A 289 21.97 8.97 -11.78
C PHE A 289 23.37 9.56 -11.82
N THR A 290 23.97 9.81 -10.66
CA THR A 290 25.34 10.33 -10.54
C THR A 290 26.34 9.21 -10.29
N LYS A 291 25.88 8.01 -9.90
CA LYS A 291 26.68 6.88 -9.40
C LYS A 291 27.55 7.24 -8.20
N ALA A 292 27.26 8.37 -7.54
CA ALA A 292 27.93 8.74 -6.30
C ALA A 292 27.53 7.76 -5.20
N GLU A 293 28.50 7.31 -4.41
CA GLU A 293 28.24 6.53 -3.20
C GLU A 293 28.24 7.44 -1.98
N GLU A 294 27.27 7.22 -1.10
CA GLU A 294 27.12 7.95 0.16
C GLU A 294 26.90 6.99 1.34
N GLY A 295 27.04 7.53 2.55
CA GLY A 295 26.99 6.76 3.79
C GLY A 295 28.28 5.99 4.11
N PRO A 296 28.23 5.01 5.03
CA PRO A 296 29.41 4.28 5.48
C PRO A 296 30.00 3.39 4.39
N SER A 297 31.34 3.36 4.28
CA SER A 297 32.01 2.42 3.38
C SER A 297 31.69 0.97 3.76
N ASN A 298 31.34 0.14 2.77
CA ASN A 298 31.06 -1.28 2.97
C ASN A 298 31.24 -2.12 1.69
N SER A 299 31.01 -3.43 1.84
CA SER A 299 31.07 -4.44 0.77
C SER A 299 29.70 -4.79 0.15
N LEU A 300 28.65 -3.97 0.37
CA LEU A 300 27.34 -4.23 -0.23
C LEU A 300 27.43 -4.15 -1.75
N LYS A 301 26.70 -5.04 -2.42
CA LYS A 301 26.64 -5.06 -3.88
C LYS A 301 25.78 -3.91 -4.40
N TYR A 302 26.10 -3.42 -5.60
CA TYR A 302 25.39 -2.34 -6.28
C TYR A 302 23.85 -2.43 -6.23
N PRO A 303 23.20 -3.59 -6.51
CA PRO A 303 21.74 -3.68 -6.44
C PRO A 303 21.14 -3.36 -5.07
N PHE A 304 21.84 -3.73 -3.99
CA PHE A 304 21.41 -3.44 -2.63
C PHE A 304 21.60 -1.95 -2.30
N LYS A 305 22.70 -1.33 -2.76
CA LYS A 305 22.94 0.11 -2.53
C LYS A 305 21.92 0.98 -3.26
N VAL A 306 21.51 0.60 -4.48
CA VAL A 306 20.45 1.28 -5.24
C VAL A 306 19.10 1.13 -4.54
N MET A 307 18.74 -0.10 -4.13
CA MET A 307 17.51 -0.36 -3.37
C MET A 307 17.45 0.42 -2.05
N LEU A 308 18.58 0.51 -1.33
CA LEU A 308 18.66 1.27 -0.08
C LEU A 308 18.52 2.78 -0.29
N SER A 309 19.00 3.34 -1.40
CA SER A 309 18.77 4.74 -1.75
C SER A 309 17.27 5.06 -1.71
N GLU A 310 16.49 4.22 -2.36
CA GLU A 310 15.05 4.46 -2.54
C GLU A 310 14.26 4.09 -1.28
N VAL A 311 14.75 3.16 -0.45
CA VAL A 311 14.21 2.97 0.92
C VAL A 311 14.30 4.27 1.73
N ILE A 312 15.41 5.01 1.62
CA ILE A 312 15.58 6.26 2.36
C ILE A 312 14.59 7.33 1.86
N HIS A 313 14.29 7.36 0.56
CA HIS A 313 13.33 8.31 -0.05
C HIS A 313 11.89 8.04 0.37
N HIS A 314 11.54 6.76 0.42
CA HIS A 314 10.21 6.31 0.81
C HIS A 314 9.90 6.50 2.31
N ILE A 315 10.90 6.75 3.17
CA ILE A 315 10.67 7.01 4.60
C ILE A 315 9.83 8.29 4.80
N PRO A 316 10.26 9.48 4.34
CA PRO A 316 9.43 10.69 4.42
C PRO A 316 8.06 10.57 3.73
N GLU A 317 7.95 9.82 2.63
CA GLU A 317 6.67 9.59 1.94
C GLU A 317 5.69 8.80 2.80
N GLY A 318 6.14 7.65 3.33
CA GLY A 318 5.36 6.85 4.25
C GLY A 318 4.93 7.68 5.46
N MET A 319 5.84 8.49 6.00
CA MET A 319 5.52 9.42 7.08
C MET A 319 4.41 10.39 6.69
N ALA A 320 4.52 11.04 5.52
CA ALA A 320 3.57 12.04 5.05
C ALA A 320 2.15 11.48 4.93
N VAL A 321 2.03 10.30 4.34
CA VAL A 321 0.75 9.60 4.14
C VAL A 321 0.11 9.27 5.49
N GLY A 322 0.88 8.69 6.42
CA GLY A 322 0.41 8.35 7.76
C GLY A 322 -0.09 9.55 8.56
N ILE A 323 0.67 10.66 8.53
CA ILE A 323 0.34 11.90 9.24
C ILE A 323 -0.94 12.53 8.68
N MET A 324 -1.07 12.58 7.35
CA MET A 324 -2.22 13.22 6.70
C MET A 324 -3.51 12.46 6.98
N PHE A 325 -3.50 11.13 6.85
CA PHE A 325 -4.66 10.34 7.21
C PHE A 325 -4.96 10.46 8.71
N ALA A 326 -3.97 10.41 9.61
CA ALA A 326 -4.21 10.65 11.04
C ALA A 326 -4.85 12.02 11.34
N GLY A 327 -4.39 13.08 10.65
CA GLY A 327 -4.98 14.41 10.76
C GLY A 327 -6.44 14.43 10.34
N ALA A 328 -6.79 13.71 9.26
CA ALA A 328 -8.16 13.57 8.80
C ALA A 328 -9.06 12.80 9.79
N PHE A 329 -8.53 11.80 10.51
CA PHE A 329 -9.31 11.04 11.51
C PHE A 329 -9.48 11.73 12.85
N ASN A 330 -8.51 12.55 13.26
CA ASN A 330 -8.58 13.30 14.51
C ASN A 330 -9.71 14.35 14.51
N GLY A 331 -10.42 14.55 13.40
CA GLY A 331 -11.44 15.59 13.27
C GLY A 331 -10.86 17.00 13.41
N ALA A 332 -9.54 17.15 13.23
CA ALA A 332 -8.93 18.45 13.14
C ALA A 332 -9.52 19.12 11.89
N GLU A 333 -10.15 20.28 12.03
CA GLU A 333 -10.69 21.10 10.93
C GLU A 333 -9.63 21.46 9.86
N ASP A 334 -8.39 21.04 10.05
CA ASP A 334 -7.19 21.47 9.36
C ASP A 334 -6.78 20.54 8.22
N VAL A 335 -7.20 19.26 8.23
CA VAL A 335 -6.82 18.26 7.22
C VAL A 335 -8.04 17.46 6.78
N SER A 336 -8.46 17.61 5.52
CA SER A 336 -9.58 16.85 4.96
C SER A 336 -9.14 15.45 4.50
N LEU A 337 -10.07 14.49 4.52
CA LEU A 337 -9.84 13.16 3.95
C LEU A 337 -9.52 13.26 2.45
N ALA A 338 -10.15 14.19 1.73
CA ALA A 338 -9.87 14.48 0.33
C ALA A 338 -8.41 14.93 0.11
N ALA A 339 -7.88 15.80 0.96
CA ALA A 339 -6.48 16.23 0.91
C ALA A 339 -5.51 15.08 1.21
N ALA A 340 -5.85 14.20 2.17
CA ALA A 340 -5.04 13.02 2.46
C ALA A 340 -4.98 12.06 1.25
N PHE A 341 -6.11 11.77 0.59
CA PHE A 341 -6.12 10.97 -0.63
C PHE A 341 -5.42 11.65 -1.79
N ALA A 342 -5.57 12.96 -1.95
CA ALA A 342 -4.89 13.72 -2.99
C ALA A 342 -3.36 13.64 -2.86
N LEU A 343 -2.83 13.82 -1.64
CA LEU A 343 -1.40 13.60 -1.36
C LEU A 343 -0.98 12.18 -1.75
N THR A 344 -1.74 11.20 -1.25
CA THR A 344 -1.44 9.78 -1.41
C THR A 344 -1.41 9.36 -2.89
N ILE A 345 -2.34 9.88 -3.71
CA ILE A 345 -2.36 9.66 -5.15
C ILE A 345 -1.17 10.36 -5.82
N GLY A 346 -0.84 11.59 -5.40
CA GLY A 346 0.33 12.31 -5.88
C GLY A 346 1.61 11.50 -5.68
N ILE A 347 1.82 10.99 -4.47
CA ILE A 347 2.94 10.10 -4.15
C ILE A 347 2.86 8.82 -5.01
N ALA A 348 1.73 8.11 -5.08
CA ALA A 348 1.65 6.91 -5.94
C ALA A 348 2.01 7.14 -7.42
N VAL A 349 1.67 8.31 -7.99
CA VAL A 349 2.04 8.66 -9.35
C VAL A 349 3.55 8.83 -9.52
N GLN A 350 4.23 9.38 -8.52
CA GLN A 350 5.68 9.62 -8.55
C GLN A 350 6.51 8.38 -8.18
N ASN A 351 5.96 7.49 -7.37
CA ASN A 351 6.60 6.22 -7.02
C ASN A 351 6.65 5.25 -8.23
N ILE A 352 5.83 5.45 -9.27
CA ILE A 352 5.98 4.71 -10.54
C ILE A 352 7.37 4.97 -11.15
N PRO A 353 7.79 6.22 -11.39
CA PRO A 353 9.17 6.53 -11.72
C PRO A 353 10.23 5.90 -10.82
N GLU A 354 10.11 6.03 -9.50
CA GLU A 354 11.11 5.54 -8.54
C GLU A 354 11.24 4.02 -8.57
N GLY A 355 10.12 3.30 -8.65
CA GLY A 355 10.13 1.86 -8.88
C GLY A 355 10.88 1.48 -10.17
N ILE A 356 10.77 2.28 -11.23
CA ILE A 356 11.55 2.11 -12.45
C ILE A 356 13.04 2.45 -12.21
N PHE A 357 13.35 3.49 -11.43
CA PHE A 357 14.71 3.93 -11.12
C PHE A 357 15.50 2.98 -10.23
N VAL A 358 14.82 2.16 -9.42
CA VAL A 358 15.47 1.01 -8.76
C VAL A 358 15.69 -0.13 -9.75
N SER A 359 14.59 -0.57 -10.37
CA SER A 359 14.56 -1.87 -11.04
C SER A 359 15.27 -1.86 -12.39
N ASN A 360 15.18 -0.78 -13.17
CA ASN A 360 15.78 -0.69 -14.51
C ASN A 360 17.32 -0.68 -14.48
N PRO A 361 18.02 0.12 -13.65
CA PRO A 361 19.48 0.11 -13.59
C PRO A 361 20.05 -1.21 -13.06
N ILE A 362 19.36 -1.85 -12.12
CA ILE A 362 19.73 -3.19 -11.63
C ILE A 362 19.61 -4.19 -12.78
N ARG A 363 18.53 -4.10 -13.57
CA ARG A 363 18.30 -4.96 -14.73
C ARG A 363 19.34 -4.76 -15.84
N THR A 364 19.62 -3.51 -16.21
CA THR A 364 20.59 -3.18 -17.27
C THR A 364 22.03 -3.42 -16.81
N GLY A 365 22.28 -3.42 -15.50
CA GLY A 365 23.51 -3.86 -14.85
C GLY A 365 23.75 -5.37 -14.88
N GLY A 366 22.84 -6.16 -15.45
CA GLY A 366 23.03 -7.60 -15.72
C GLY A 366 22.30 -8.55 -14.78
N GLU A 367 21.56 -8.04 -13.79
CA GLU A 367 20.73 -8.88 -12.92
C GLU A 367 19.47 -9.38 -13.65
N GLU A 368 18.89 -10.46 -13.15
CA GLU A 368 17.67 -11.04 -13.70
C GLU A 368 16.42 -10.20 -13.40
N LYS A 369 15.41 -10.27 -14.29
CA LYS A 369 14.16 -9.49 -14.19
C LYS A 369 13.47 -9.64 -12.84
N GLY A 370 13.40 -10.88 -12.32
CA GLY A 370 12.77 -11.20 -11.04
C GLY A 370 13.43 -10.47 -9.88
N LYS A 371 14.75 -10.56 -9.79
CA LYS A 371 15.54 -9.90 -8.75
C LYS A 371 15.51 -8.37 -8.89
N SER A 372 15.59 -7.83 -10.11
CA SER A 372 15.46 -6.39 -10.36
C SER A 372 14.11 -5.84 -9.91
N PHE A 373 13.03 -6.53 -10.25
CA PHE A 373 11.69 -6.17 -9.78
C PHE A 373 11.60 -6.25 -8.26
N LEU A 374 12.12 -7.33 -7.68
CA LEU A 374 12.05 -7.58 -6.26
C LEU A 374 12.73 -6.48 -5.46
N MET A 375 13.89 -6.01 -5.91
CA MET A 375 14.58 -4.88 -5.29
C MET A 375 13.72 -3.62 -5.29
N GLY A 376 13.01 -3.33 -6.39
CA GLY A 376 12.09 -2.19 -6.46
C GLY A 376 10.83 -2.36 -5.61
N VAL A 377 10.28 -3.57 -5.49
CA VAL A 377 9.16 -3.81 -4.57
C VAL A 377 9.60 -3.68 -3.12
N VAL A 378 10.74 -4.28 -2.75
CA VAL A 378 11.24 -4.23 -1.37
C VAL A 378 11.54 -2.80 -0.94
N SER A 379 12.03 -1.93 -1.84
CA SER A 379 12.26 -0.53 -1.48
C SER A 379 10.97 0.18 -1.05
N GLY A 380 9.82 -0.11 -1.68
CA GLY A 380 8.52 0.49 -1.37
C GLY A 380 7.84 0.01 -0.09
N VAL A 381 8.28 -1.12 0.50
CA VAL A 381 7.61 -1.72 1.67
C VAL A 381 7.65 -0.81 2.90
N VAL A 382 8.65 0.07 2.99
CA VAL A 382 8.79 1.01 4.10
C VAL A 382 7.65 2.03 4.15
N GLU A 383 7.05 2.38 3.01
CA GLU A 383 5.99 3.39 2.91
C GLU A 383 4.77 3.04 3.77
N PRO A 384 4.10 1.87 3.60
CA PRO A 384 2.94 1.53 4.40
C PRO A 384 3.29 1.27 5.88
N LEU A 385 4.49 0.76 6.16
CA LEU A 385 4.95 0.53 7.53
C LEU A 385 5.11 1.84 8.30
N LEU A 386 5.75 2.83 7.68
CA LEU A 386 5.93 4.17 8.25
C LEU A 386 4.59 4.92 8.28
N GLY A 387 3.72 4.72 7.29
CA GLY A 387 2.35 5.24 7.30
C GLY A 387 1.57 4.81 8.54
N ILE A 388 1.57 3.51 8.85
CA ILE A 388 0.94 3.00 10.07
C ILE A 388 1.61 3.57 11.33
N ALA A 389 2.94 3.55 11.39
CA ALA A 389 3.67 4.02 12.56
C ALA A 389 3.38 5.50 12.88
N MET A 390 3.40 6.36 11.85
CA MET A 390 3.12 7.78 12.00
C MET A 390 1.65 8.05 12.29
N MET A 391 0.76 7.25 11.73
CA MET A 391 -0.66 7.35 12.03
C MET A 391 -0.93 7.08 13.50
N ILE A 392 -0.36 6.00 14.07
CA ILE A 392 -0.43 5.68 15.50
C ILE A 392 0.15 6.83 16.34
N LEU A 393 1.30 7.37 15.94
CA LEU A 393 1.95 8.46 16.67
C LEU A 393 1.06 9.72 16.73
N VAL A 394 0.54 10.18 15.59
CA VAL A 394 -0.21 11.44 15.48
C VAL A 394 -1.61 11.32 16.06
N THR A 395 -2.25 10.15 15.96
CA THR A 395 -3.53 9.88 16.64
C THR A 395 -3.36 9.84 18.16
N THR A 396 -2.29 9.22 18.66
CA THR A 396 -1.98 9.17 20.10
C THR A 396 -1.60 10.54 20.66
N PHE A 397 -0.89 11.36 19.87
CA PHE A 397 -0.41 12.69 20.27
C PHE A 397 -0.85 13.78 19.28
N PRO A 398 -2.14 14.17 19.20
CA PRO A 398 -2.61 15.13 18.20
C PRO A 398 -1.90 16.50 18.27
N GLY A 399 -1.42 16.89 19.46
CA GLY A 399 -0.72 18.15 19.67
C GLY A 399 0.58 18.31 18.88
N ILE A 400 1.23 17.21 18.46
CA ILE A 400 2.48 17.26 17.69
C ILE A 400 2.26 17.22 16.17
N GLN A 401 1.02 17.05 15.69
CA GLN A 401 0.71 16.85 14.27
C GLN A 401 1.40 17.88 13.35
N MET A 402 1.18 19.17 13.60
CA MET A 402 1.75 20.25 12.77
C MET A 402 3.27 20.30 12.79
N PHE A 403 3.89 19.91 13.91
CA PHE A 403 5.34 19.82 14.01
C PHE A 403 5.88 18.66 13.16
N VAL A 404 5.25 17.50 13.25
CA VAL A 404 5.64 16.30 12.52
C VAL A 404 5.35 16.44 11.01
N MET A 405 4.27 17.12 10.63
CA MET A 405 4.01 17.52 9.23
C MET A 405 5.13 18.40 8.69
N ALA A 406 5.52 19.45 9.44
CA ALA A 406 6.59 20.33 9.03
C ALA A 406 7.96 19.63 8.98
N LEU A 407 8.24 18.71 9.92
CA LEU A 407 9.41 17.83 9.87
C LEU A 407 9.42 17.00 8.59
N THR A 408 8.31 16.35 8.27
CA THR A 408 8.22 15.53 7.06
C THR A 408 8.36 16.39 5.79
N ALA A 409 7.80 17.60 5.80
CA ALA A 409 8.00 18.57 4.72
C ALA A 409 9.48 18.91 4.51
N GLY A 410 10.22 19.15 5.60
CA GLY A 410 11.66 19.44 5.55
C GLY A 410 12.47 18.28 4.99
N ALA A 411 12.15 17.05 5.39
CA ALA A 411 12.80 15.85 4.88
C ALA A 411 12.57 15.66 3.37
N ILE A 412 11.32 15.81 2.90
CA ILE A 412 10.99 15.74 1.47
C ILE A 412 11.66 16.87 0.68
N ALA A 413 11.68 18.09 1.22
CA ALA A 413 12.33 19.22 0.54
C ALA A 413 13.85 18.98 0.38
N PHE A 414 14.50 18.40 1.38
CA PHE A 414 15.91 18.04 1.30
C PHE A 414 16.15 17.02 0.18
N LEU A 415 15.37 15.94 0.11
CA LEU A 415 15.48 14.93 -0.97
C LEU A 415 15.36 15.55 -2.36
N VAL A 416 14.34 16.38 -2.58
CA VAL A 416 14.13 17.02 -3.89
C VAL A 416 15.32 17.91 -4.28
N LEU A 417 15.88 18.65 -3.32
CA LEU A 417 17.00 19.56 -3.55
C LEU A 417 18.32 18.81 -3.77
N GLU A 418 18.56 17.73 -3.03
CA GLU A 418 19.80 16.96 -3.09
C GLU A 418 19.83 16.01 -4.29
N GLU A 419 18.68 15.47 -4.70
CA GLU A 419 18.64 14.41 -5.71
C GLU A 419 17.90 14.81 -6.98
N ASN A 420 16.59 15.13 -6.92
CA ASN A 420 15.80 15.35 -8.13
C ASN A 420 16.31 16.55 -8.95
N ILE A 421 16.59 17.67 -8.29
CA ILE A 421 17.08 18.87 -8.98
C ILE A 421 18.44 18.62 -9.63
N PRO A 422 19.47 18.12 -8.94
CA PRO A 422 20.75 17.79 -9.57
C PRO A 422 20.61 16.73 -10.68
N ALA A 423 19.78 15.70 -10.48
CA ALA A 423 19.58 14.64 -11.47
C ALA A 423 18.99 15.15 -12.79
N MET A 424 18.10 16.15 -12.76
CA MET A 424 17.58 16.82 -13.98
C MET A 424 18.66 17.56 -14.77
N HIS A 425 19.77 17.91 -14.13
CA HIS A 425 20.87 18.69 -14.72
C HIS A 425 22.07 17.82 -15.13
N THR A 426 21.93 16.49 -15.10
CA THR A 426 23.00 15.56 -15.51
C THR A 426 23.15 15.39 -17.03
N GLY A 427 22.21 15.88 -17.85
CA GLY A 427 22.25 15.79 -19.32
C GLY A 427 22.65 17.10 -20.02
N GLU A 428 22.84 17.07 -21.35
CA GLU A 428 23.19 18.26 -22.16
C GLU A 428 22.11 19.36 -22.12
N HIS A 429 20.85 18.97 -21.96
CA HIS A 429 19.69 19.87 -21.88
C HIS A 429 18.80 19.47 -20.71
N SER A 430 18.47 20.41 -19.83
CA SER A 430 17.58 20.18 -18.67
C SER A 430 16.12 20.59 -18.90
N ASP A 431 15.83 21.31 -20.00
CA ASP A 431 14.52 21.95 -20.25
C ASP A 431 13.32 21.02 -20.05
N LYS A 432 13.41 19.77 -20.53
CA LYS A 432 12.31 18.80 -20.40
C LYS A 432 12.04 18.41 -18.95
N GLY A 433 13.09 18.25 -18.15
CA GLY A 433 12.97 17.98 -16.72
C GLY A 433 12.40 19.18 -15.99
N THR A 434 12.96 20.37 -16.23
CA THR A 434 12.50 21.63 -15.60
C THR A 434 11.04 21.96 -15.93
N ILE A 435 10.63 21.82 -17.20
CA ILE A 435 9.23 22.03 -17.60
C ILE A 435 8.32 21.01 -16.91
N SER A 436 8.70 19.73 -16.88
CA SER A 436 7.94 18.68 -16.17
C SER A 436 7.80 19.02 -14.69
N PHE A 437 8.88 19.42 -14.03
CA PHE A 437 8.89 19.85 -12.64
C PHE A 437 7.90 20.97 -12.38
N MET A 438 7.96 22.06 -13.16
CA MET A 438 7.07 23.21 -12.97
C MET A 438 5.60 22.85 -13.23
N LEU A 439 5.33 22.03 -14.25
CA LEU A 439 3.97 21.60 -14.55
C LEU A 439 3.37 20.76 -13.43
N PHE A 440 4.13 19.79 -12.91
CA PHE A 440 3.65 18.90 -11.86
C PHE A 440 3.60 19.57 -10.48
N PHE A 441 4.50 20.51 -10.20
CA PHE A 441 4.41 21.38 -9.03
C PHE A 441 3.10 22.19 -9.03
N CYS A 442 2.77 22.82 -10.17
CA CYS A 442 1.52 23.55 -10.35
C CYS A 442 0.29 22.64 -10.32
N LEU A 443 0.35 21.46 -10.93
CA LEU A 443 -0.75 20.49 -10.92
C LEU A 443 -1.07 20.06 -9.48
N MET A 444 -0.05 19.72 -8.69
CA MET A 444 -0.25 19.34 -7.30
C MET A 444 -0.73 20.49 -6.43
N MET A 445 -0.30 21.73 -6.70
CA MET A 445 -0.88 22.91 -6.06
C MET A 445 -2.40 23.00 -6.34
N VAL A 446 -2.82 22.89 -7.61
CA VAL A 446 -4.24 22.94 -7.99
C VAL A 446 -5.02 21.81 -7.31
N ILE A 447 -4.51 20.58 -7.33
CA ILE A 447 -5.15 19.45 -6.66
C ILE A 447 -5.31 19.73 -5.16
N THR A 448 -4.23 20.14 -4.49
CA THR A 448 -4.22 20.40 -3.04
C THR A 448 -5.29 21.43 -2.68
N PHE A 449 -5.29 22.61 -3.32
CA PHE A 449 -6.21 23.68 -2.97
C PHE A 449 -7.65 23.46 -3.46
N SER A 450 -7.87 22.58 -4.43
CA SER A 450 -9.22 22.17 -4.83
C SER A 450 -9.89 21.23 -3.83
N THR A 451 -9.12 20.56 -2.96
CA THR A 451 -9.61 19.62 -1.94
C THR A 451 -9.79 20.22 -0.54
N ILE A 452 -9.38 21.48 -0.34
CA ILE A 452 -9.49 22.20 0.93
C ILE A 452 -10.90 22.82 1.11
N GLY A 453 -11.69 22.95 0.04
CA GLY A 453 -13.03 23.55 0.06
C GLY A 453 -14.21 22.60 -0.19
N SER A 454 -13.97 21.28 -0.24
CA SER A 454 -14.96 20.24 -0.57
C SER A 454 -15.35 19.39 0.62
#